data_AF-A0A5S6QZE5-F1
#
_entry.id   AF-A0A5S6QZE5-F1
#
_cell.length_a   1.000
_cell.length_b   1.000
_cell.length_c   1.000
_cell.angle_alpha   90.00
_cell.angle_beta   90.00
_cell.angle_gamma   90.00
#
_symmetry.space_group_name_H-M   'P 1'
#
loop_
_entity.id
_entity.type
_entity.pdbx_description
1 polymer ?
#
loop_
_entity_poly.entity_id
_entity_poly.type
_entity_poly.pdbx_seq_one_letter_code
_entity_poly.pdbx_strand_id
1 'polypeptide(L)'
;MPKPAAGPTRPPCAYSLYLKENMPIVAAENPEMAPQKVLRLTSALWQTLSADLKLEYEARAKQLSDEYLIARDAYIKEHGHPPPPKRGKATSRISNAEDQQEKQSASSPAQTEKEYKIFSQGFIQDCNAIDTAYREAINRARVLKDSCAQCERGLDNLKAFLEELKHVPKKSAFCTTFLELVRKALIEHFEGLPLPDGFNVSESPLEYLTRAHGIVEKSNPKDAAFISTYNATMDRLKDAKQYVRSIVEP
;
A
#
# COMPACT_ATOMS: atom_id res chain seq x y z
N MET A 1 -43.37 -2.61 22.33
CA MET A 1 -42.49 -2.72 21.15
C MET A 1 -41.39 -3.72 21.46
N PRO A 2 -41.14 -4.74 20.60
CA PRO A 2 -40.03 -5.66 20.79
C PRO A 2 -38.71 -4.89 20.71
N LYS A 3 -37.78 -5.15 21.65
CA LYS A 3 -36.45 -4.51 21.65
C LYS A 3 -35.74 -4.84 20.33
N PRO A 4 -35.09 -3.87 19.66
CA PRO A 4 -34.31 -4.15 18.47
C PRO A 4 -33.25 -5.21 18.82
N ALA A 5 -33.06 -6.17 17.91
CA ALA A 5 -32.12 -7.27 18.05
C ALA A 5 -30.77 -6.72 18.53
N ALA A 6 -30.31 -7.20 19.68
CA ALA A 6 -28.99 -6.83 20.17
C ALA A 6 -27.97 -7.34 19.15
N GLY A 7 -27.17 -6.43 18.59
CA GLY A 7 -26.07 -6.80 17.70
C GLY A 7 -25.11 -7.80 18.35
N PRO A 8 -24.17 -8.38 17.58
CA PRO A 8 -23.32 -9.46 18.06
C PRO A 8 -22.61 -9.06 19.38
N THR A 9 -22.60 -9.99 20.34
CA THR A 9 -21.98 -9.82 21.66
C THR A 9 -20.47 -9.91 21.58
N ARG A 10 -19.76 -9.08 22.35
CA ARG A 10 -18.29 -9.09 22.35
C ARG A 10 -17.77 -10.47 22.76
N PRO A 11 -16.77 -11.00 22.05
CA PRO A 11 -16.22 -12.32 22.32
C PRO A 11 -15.44 -12.29 23.64
N PRO A 12 -15.46 -13.38 24.41
CA PRO A 12 -14.69 -13.50 25.65
C PRO A 12 -13.18 -13.54 25.36
N CYS A 13 -12.37 -12.90 26.20
CA CYS A 13 -10.91 -13.00 26.11
C CYS A 13 -10.41 -14.37 26.61
N ALA A 14 -9.15 -14.70 26.35
CA ALA A 14 -8.50 -15.97 26.73
C ALA A 14 -8.72 -16.32 28.22
N TYR A 15 -8.52 -15.34 29.09
CA TYR A 15 -8.76 -15.47 30.53
C TYR A 15 -10.24 -15.74 30.87
N SER A 16 -11.18 -15.11 30.16
CA SER A 16 -12.62 -15.34 30.38
C SER A 16 -13.06 -16.72 29.92
N LEU A 17 -12.46 -17.25 28.84
CA LEU A 17 -12.67 -18.63 28.40
C LEU A 17 -12.15 -19.62 29.44
N TYR A 18 -10.92 -19.40 29.91
CA TYR A 18 -10.32 -20.20 30.97
C TYR A 18 -11.18 -20.21 32.24
N LEU A 19 -11.63 -19.03 32.71
CA LEU A 19 -12.52 -18.93 33.85
C LEU A 19 -13.84 -19.69 33.63
N LYS A 20 -14.45 -19.57 32.45
CA LYS A 20 -15.71 -20.25 32.15
C LYS A 20 -15.60 -21.78 32.23
N GLU A 21 -14.46 -22.32 31.81
CA GLU A 21 -14.18 -23.76 31.82
C GLU A 21 -13.72 -24.27 33.20
N ASN A 22 -12.84 -23.52 33.88
CA ASN A 22 -12.15 -23.98 35.08
C ASN A 22 -12.83 -23.56 36.38
N MET A 23 -13.54 -22.42 36.42
CA MET A 23 -14.29 -21.99 37.59
C MET A 23 -15.33 -23.03 38.07
N PRO A 24 -16.13 -23.70 37.21
CA PRO A 24 -17.06 -24.73 37.68
C PRO A 24 -16.33 -25.98 38.20
N ILE A 25 -15.14 -26.30 37.68
CA ILE A 25 -14.32 -27.42 38.15
C ILE A 25 -13.83 -27.12 39.57
N VAL A 26 -13.25 -25.93 39.79
CA VAL A 26 -12.78 -25.49 41.11
C VAL A 26 -13.94 -25.31 42.09
N ALA A 27 -15.13 -24.91 41.61
CA ALA A 27 -16.35 -24.85 42.42
C ALA A 27 -16.85 -26.24 42.84
N ALA A 28 -16.76 -27.23 41.96
CA ALA A 28 -17.15 -28.61 42.25
C ALA A 28 -16.19 -29.28 43.24
N GLU A 29 -14.90 -28.95 43.17
CA GLU A 29 -13.88 -29.40 44.14
C GLU A 29 -14.00 -28.69 45.50
N ASN A 30 -14.60 -27.48 45.52
CA ASN A 30 -14.77 -26.66 46.72
C ASN A 30 -16.22 -26.17 46.88
N PRO A 31 -17.19 -27.08 47.10
CA PRO A 31 -18.62 -26.75 47.06
C PRO A 31 -19.07 -25.85 48.24
N GLU A 32 -18.33 -25.85 49.36
CA GLU A 32 -18.61 -24.96 50.50
C GLU A 32 -18.02 -23.55 50.33
N MET A 33 -17.21 -23.34 49.30
CA MET A 33 -16.48 -22.10 49.12
C MET A 33 -17.32 -21.05 48.36
N ALA A 34 -17.32 -19.82 48.87
CA ALA A 34 -18.02 -18.71 48.21
C ALA A 34 -17.54 -18.53 46.75
N PRO A 35 -18.44 -18.26 45.78
CA PRO A 35 -18.09 -18.13 44.36
C PRO A 35 -16.97 -17.11 44.07
N GLN A 36 -16.86 -16.07 44.89
CA GLN A 36 -15.80 -15.05 44.80
C GLN A 36 -14.41 -15.61 45.18
N LYS A 37 -14.34 -16.52 46.14
CA LYS A 37 -13.10 -17.19 46.54
C LYS A 37 -12.70 -18.23 45.48
N VAL A 38 -13.66 -18.97 44.92
CA VAL A 38 -13.44 -19.87 43.78
C VAL A 38 -12.88 -19.09 42.58
N LEU A 39 -13.44 -17.93 42.26
CA LEU A 39 -12.93 -17.05 41.20
C LEU A 39 -11.48 -16.63 41.47
N ARG A 40 -11.15 -16.25 42.72
CA ARG A 40 -9.77 -15.89 43.10
C ARG A 40 -8.81 -17.08 42.95
N LEU A 41 -9.21 -18.28 43.38
CA LEU A 41 -8.40 -19.49 43.21
C LEU A 41 -8.17 -19.80 41.74
N THR A 42 -9.22 -19.78 40.92
CA THR A 42 -9.13 -20.00 39.48
C THR A 42 -8.24 -18.94 38.82
N SER A 43 -8.32 -17.68 39.26
CA SER A 43 -7.44 -16.61 38.77
C SER A 43 -5.97 -16.81 39.13
N ALA A 44 -5.69 -17.39 40.29
CA ALA A 44 -4.33 -17.75 40.70
C ALA A 44 -3.80 -18.91 39.85
N LEU A 45 -4.64 -19.92 39.60
CA LEU A 45 -4.31 -21.05 38.72
C LEU A 45 -3.96 -20.61 37.29
N TRP A 46 -4.66 -19.60 36.77
CA TRP A 46 -4.32 -18.98 35.48
C TRP A 46 -2.90 -18.40 35.49
N GLN A 47 -2.48 -17.71 36.56
CA GLN A 47 -1.14 -17.13 36.61
C GLN A 47 -0.06 -18.21 36.63
N THR A 48 -0.30 -19.31 37.34
CA THR A 48 0.61 -20.46 37.43
C THR A 48 0.58 -21.40 36.23
N LEU A 49 -0.37 -21.22 35.31
CA LEU A 49 -0.52 -22.06 34.11
C LEU A 49 0.72 -21.94 33.20
N SER A 50 1.09 -23.05 32.55
CA SER A 50 2.19 -23.08 31.59
C SER A 50 1.92 -22.17 30.38
N ALA A 51 2.99 -21.63 29.80
CA ALA A 51 2.90 -20.74 28.64
C ALA A 51 2.19 -21.41 27.45
N ASP A 52 2.40 -22.71 27.24
CA ASP A 52 1.79 -23.46 26.13
C ASP A 52 0.26 -23.53 26.22
N LEU A 53 -0.26 -23.79 27.42
CA LEU A 53 -1.71 -23.84 27.65
C LEU A 53 -2.34 -22.45 27.58
N LYS A 54 -1.64 -21.42 28.07
CA LYS A 54 -2.09 -20.02 27.90
C LYS A 54 -2.19 -19.65 26.42
N LEU A 55 -1.19 -20.05 25.63
CA LEU A 55 -1.14 -19.79 24.20
C LEU A 55 -2.28 -20.49 23.45
N GLU A 56 -2.69 -21.69 23.88
CA GLU A 56 -3.87 -22.36 23.35
C GLU A 56 -5.17 -21.57 23.61
N TYR A 57 -5.35 -21.06 24.83
CA TYR A 57 -6.50 -20.21 25.18
C TYR A 57 -6.48 -18.87 24.41
N GLU A 58 -5.30 -18.30 24.18
CA GLU A 58 -5.12 -17.10 23.36
C GLU A 58 -5.46 -17.37 21.89
N ALA A 59 -5.05 -18.52 21.34
CA ALA A 59 -5.41 -18.93 19.99
C ALA A 59 -6.93 -19.10 19.82
N ARG A 60 -7.61 -19.76 20.76
CA ARG A 60 -9.08 -19.91 20.76
C ARG A 60 -9.78 -18.57 20.90
N ALA A 61 -9.31 -17.68 21.78
CA ALA A 61 -9.86 -16.35 21.92
C ALA A 61 -9.69 -15.50 20.66
N LYS A 62 -8.56 -15.64 19.97
CA LYS A 62 -8.29 -14.97 18.70
C LYS A 62 -9.24 -15.45 17.60
N GLN A 63 -9.48 -16.75 17.48
CA GLN A 63 -10.45 -17.31 16.54
C GLN A 63 -11.87 -16.74 16.77
N LEU A 64 -12.35 -16.74 18.01
CA LEU A 64 -13.65 -16.16 18.36
C LEU A 64 -13.71 -14.66 18.11
N SER A 65 -12.58 -13.96 18.26
CA SER A 65 -12.46 -12.55 17.91
C SER A 65 -12.60 -12.32 16.40
N ASP A 66 -11.95 -13.13 15.58
CA ASP A 66 -11.99 -13.01 14.13
C ASP A 66 -13.41 -13.30 13.60
N GLU A 67 -14.07 -14.34 14.12
CA GLU A 67 -15.47 -14.65 13.82
C GLU A 67 -16.42 -13.51 14.21
N TYR A 68 -16.22 -12.92 15.40
CA TYR A 68 -16.98 -11.77 15.85
C TYR A 68 -16.81 -10.56 14.93
N LEU A 69 -15.60 -10.28 14.48
CA LEU A 69 -15.34 -9.15 13.58
C LEU A 69 -16.09 -9.33 12.26
N ILE A 70 -16.10 -10.53 11.69
CA ILE A 70 -16.85 -10.86 10.47
C ILE A 70 -18.36 -10.68 10.70
N ALA A 71 -18.90 -11.24 11.79
CA ALA A 71 -20.31 -11.13 12.13
C ALA A 71 -20.75 -9.68 12.42
N ARG A 72 -19.89 -8.92 13.09
CA ARG A 72 -20.09 -7.49 13.37
C ARG A 72 -20.12 -6.68 12.08
N ASP A 73 -19.20 -6.94 11.15
CA ASP A 73 -19.13 -6.19 9.90
C ASP A 73 -20.32 -6.50 9.00
N ALA A 74 -20.79 -7.76 8.98
CA ALA A 74 -22.04 -8.14 8.33
C ALA A 74 -23.26 -7.44 8.96
N TYR A 75 -23.34 -7.41 10.30
CA TYR A 75 -24.42 -6.74 11.02
C TYR A 75 -24.43 -5.22 10.78
N ILE A 76 -23.27 -4.57 10.77
CA ILE A 76 -23.15 -3.13 10.48
C ILE A 76 -23.61 -2.83 9.05
N LYS A 77 -23.29 -3.70 8.08
CA LYS A 77 -23.71 -3.54 6.68
C LYS A 77 -25.22 -3.68 6.50
N GLU A 78 -25.86 -4.57 7.26
CA GLU A 78 -27.29 -4.85 7.14
C GLU A 78 -28.17 -3.92 7.98
N HIS A 79 -27.73 -3.51 9.17
CA HIS A 79 -28.57 -2.85 10.18
C HIS A 79 -27.99 -1.51 10.69
N GLY A 80 -26.81 -1.10 10.19
CA GLY A 80 -26.11 0.10 10.65
C GLY A 80 -25.44 -0.08 12.03
N HIS A 81 -24.80 0.99 12.53
CA HIS A 81 -24.07 0.92 13.80
C HIS A 81 -25.03 0.73 14.99
N PRO A 82 -24.83 -0.30 15.84
CA PRO A 82 -25.66 -0.47 17.02
C PRO A 82 -25.43 0.67 18.03
N PRO A 83 -26.48 1.13 18.73
CA PRO A 83 -26.35 2.19 19.71
C PRO A 83 -25.43 1.75 20.87
N PRO A 84 -24.63 2.67 21.43
CA PRO A 84 -23.72 2.34 22.52
C PRO A 84 -24.49 1.79 23.73
N PRO A 85 -23.95 0.75 24.42
CA PRO A 85 -24.65 0.13 25.54
C PRO A 85 -24.89 1.16 26.65
N LYS A 86 -26.16 1.32 27.06
CA LYS A 86 -26.54 2.16 28.21
C LYS A 86 -25.90 1.55 29.47
N ARG A 87 -24.91 2.23 30.06
CA ARG A 87 -24.36 1.84 31.38
C ARG A 87 -25.48 1.93 32.42
N GLY A 88 -25.98 0.79 32.89
CA GLY A 88 -26.93 0.75 33.99
C GLY A 88 -26.26 1.18 35.29
N LYS A 89 -26.88 2.09 36.04
CA LYS A 89 -26.48 2.42 37.41
C LYS A 89 -26.68 1.17 38.28
N ALA A 90 -25.61 0.47 38.64
CA ALA A 90 -25.67 -0.66 39.55
C ALA A 90 -25.92 -0.15 40.99
N THR A 91 -27.15 -0.40 41.44
CA THR A 91 -27.72 -0.15 42.75
C THR A 91 -26.95 -0.82 43.88
N SER A 92 -26.74 -0.07 44.96
CA SER A 92 -26.35 -0.56 46.27
C SER A 92 -27.44 -1.45 46.87
N ARG A 93 -27.06 -2.63 47.38
CA ARG A 93 -27.82 -3.39 48.39
C ARG A 93 -26.84 -4.06 49.37
N ILE A 94 -26.45 -3.27 50.36
CA ILE A 94 -26.65 -3.47 51.81
C ILE A 94 -26.38 -4.88 52.41
N SER A 95 -25.38 -4.86 53.31
CA SER A 95 -25.25 -5.47 54.65
C SER A 95 -25.13 -6.97 54.88
N ASN A 96 -23.98 -7.33 55.46
CA ASN A 96 -23.77 -7.97 56.78
C ASN A 96 -24.77 -9.05 57.25
N ALA A 97 -24.25 -10.27 57.43
CA ALA A 97 -24.39 -11.08 58.65
C ALA A 97 -23.32 -12.20 58.64
N GLU A 98 -22.41 -12.17 59.63
CA GLU A 98 -21.81 -13.27 60.44
C GLU A 98 -21.23 -14.51 59.72
N ASP A 99 -20.04 -15.07 59.97
CA ASP A 99 -19.12 -15.20 61.13
C ASP A 99 -17.67 -15.31 60.57
N GLN A 100 -16.63 -14.64 61.07
CA GLN A 100 -15.93 -14.74 62.37
C GLN A 100 -15.29 -16.10 62.70
N GLN A 101 -14.12 -16.38 62.14
CA GLN A 101 -12.89 -16.91 62.78
C GLN A 101 -11.86 -17.16 61.66
N GLU A 102 -10.62 -16.65 61.63
CA GLU A 102 -9.65 -16.09 62.59
C GLU A 102 -8.94 -14.90 61.90
N LYS A 103 -8.80 -13.70 62.50
CA LYS A 103 -7.68 -13.25 63.38
C LYS A 103 -6.28 -13.73 62.88
N GLN A 104 -5.24 -12.93 62.65
CA GLN A 104 -4.91 -11.54 62.99
C GLN A 104 -3.64 -11.15 62.20
N SER A 105 -3.69 -10.04 61.45
CA SER A 105 -2.56 -9.11 61.25
C SER A 105 -3.10 -7.88 60.52
N ALA A 106 -3.50 -6.88 61.30
CA ALA A 106 -4.26 -5.72 60.83
C ALA A 106 -3.38 -4.71 60.07
N SER A 107 -3.61 -4.58 58.76
CA SER A 107 -3.58 -3.30 58.07
C SER A 107 -5.02 -2.91 57.69
N SER A 108 -5.31 -1.62 57.65
CA SER A 108 -6.67 -1.05 57.63
C SER A 108 -7.50 -1.48 56.39
N PRO A 109 -8.79 -1.86 56.53
CA PRO A 109 -9.67 -2.27 55.42
C PRO A 109 -9.84 -1.22 54.31
N ALA A 110 -9.60 0.05 54.62
CA ALA A 110 -9.68 1.16 53.66
C ALA A 110 -8.43 1.28 52.76
N GLN A 111 -7.30 0.67 53.13
CA GLN A 111 -6.07 0.64 52.33
C GLN A 111 -6.08 -0.51 51.33
N THR A 112 -6.54 -1.70 51.72
CA THR A 112 -6.57 -2.87 50.83
C THR A 112 -7.57 -2.73 49.68
N GLU A 113 -8.72 -2.08 49.88
CA GLU A 113 -9.70 -1.83 48.80
C GLU A 113 -9.23 -0.73 47.82
N LYS A 114 -8.48 0.26 48.32
CA LYS A 114 -7.83 1.29 47.50
C LYS A 114 -6.64 0.69 46.74
N GLU A 115 -5.82 -0.14 47.37
CA GLU A 115 -4.72 -0.87 46.74
C GLU A 115 -5.23 -1.84 45.67
N TYR A 116 -6.33 -2.58 45.91
CA TYR A 116 -6.94 -3.44 44.88
C TYR A 116 -7.48 -2.63 43.70
N LYS A 117 -8.07 -1.45 43.93
CA LYS A 117 -8.49 -0.55 42.84
C LYS A 117 -7.30 0.00 42.05
N ILE A 118 -6.27 0.47 42.74
CA ILE A 118 -5.05 1.01 42.12
C ILE A 118 -4.31 -0.07 41.32
N PHE A 119 -4.16 -1.27 41.89
CA PHE A 119 -3.56 -2.43 41.22
C PHE A 119 -4.39 -2.88 40.00
N SER A 120 -5.72 -2.93 40.13
CA SER A 120 -6.60 -3.26 39.00
C SER A 120 -6.58 -2.18 37.91
N GLN A 121 -6.40 -0.91 38.27
CA GLN A 121 -6.39 0.19 37.33
C GLN A 121 -5.07 0.29 36.58
N GLY A 122 -3.93 0.04 37.25
CA GLY A 122 -2.63 -0.10 36.60
C GLY A 122 -2.62 -1.27 35.62
N PHE A 123 -3.12 -2.45 36.04
CA PHE A 123 -3.24 -3.61 35.16
C PHE A 123 -4.12 -3.34 33.93
N ILE A 124 -5.27 -2.68 34.10
CA ILE A 124 -6.15 -2.32 32.97
C ILE A 124 -5.46 -1.29 32.05
N GLN A 125 -4.71 -0.34 32.60
CA GLN A 125 -3.95 0.62 31.79
C GLN A 125 -2.84 -0.07 31.01
N ASP A 126 -2.10 -1.00 31.61
CA ASP A 126 -1.06 -1.77 30.96
C ASP A 126 -1.62 -2.68 29.87
N CYS A 127 -2.73 -3.38 30.14
CA CYS A 127 -3.42 -4.17 29.11
C CYS A 127 -3.91 -3.30 27.95
N ASN A 128 -4.48 -2.12 28.23
CA ASN A 128 -4.89 -1.18 27.18
C ASN A 128 -3.68 -0.63 26.40
N ALA A 129 -2.55 -0.38 27.08
CA ALA A 129 -1.32 0.09 26.45
C ALA A 129 -0.72 -0.99 25.54
N ILE A 130 -0.71 -2.24 25.98
CA ILE A 130 -0.28 -3.40 25.18
C ILE A 130 -1.21 -3.59 23.98
N ASP A 131 -2.53 -3.54 24.16
CA ASP A 131 -3.51 -3.62 23.07
C ASP A 131 -3.32 -2.49 22.05
N THR A 132 -3.04 -1.28 22.53
CA THR A 132 -2.77 -0.12 21.68
C THR A 132 -1.47 -0.31 20.91
N ALA A 133 -0.39 -0.74 21.56
CA ALA A 133 0.89 -1.03 20.93
C ALA A 133 0.76 -2.15 19.87
N TYR A 134 -0.03 -3.19 20.16
CA TYR A 134 -0.31 -4.27 19.21
C TYR A 134 -1.08 -3.77 17.98
N ARG A 135 -2.11 -2.93 18.17
CA ARG A 135 -2.86 -2.29 17.07
C ARG A 135 -1.96 -1.39 16.23
N GLU A 136 -1.08 -0.62 16.86
CA GLU A 136 -0.11 0.22 16.15
C GLU A 136 0.88 -0.62 15.34
N ALA A 137 1.39 -1.72 15.89
CA ALA A 137 2.29 -2.62 15.18
C ALA A 137 1.62 -3.23 13.94
N ILE A 138 0.36 -3.65 14.03
CA ILE A 138 -0.42 -4.13 12.88
C ILE A 138 -0.59 -3.03 11.83
N ASN A 139 -0.93 -1.82 12.25
CA ASN A 139 -1.08 -0.69 11.32
C ASN A 139 0.24 -0.36 10.62
N ARG A 140 1.37 -0.37 11.34
CA ARG A 140 2.70 -0.19 10.77
C ARG A 140 3.03 -1.29 9.75
N ALA A 141 2.74 -2.55 10.07
CA ALA A 141 2.93 -3.66 9.14
C ALA A 141 2.08 -3.52 7.85
N ARG A 142 0.83 -3.04 7.97
CA ARG A 142 -0.02 -2.75 6.82
C ARG A 142 0.55 -1.62 5.95
N VAL A 143 0.97 -0.51 6.55
CA VAL A 143 1.58 0.61 5.83
C VAL A 143 2.86 0.19 5.11
N LEU A 144 3.71 -0.62 5.76
CA LEU A 144 4.92 -1.15 5.13
C LEU A 144 4.60 -2.05 3.94
N LYS A 145 3.59 -2.92 4.06
CA LYS A 145 3.13 -3.76 2.95
C LYS A 145 2.65 -2.92 1.76
N ASP A 146 1.86 -1.88 2.01
CA ASP A 146 1.36 -0.98 0.97
C ASP A 146 2.51 -0.24 0.28
N SER A 147 3.54 0.15 1.04
CA SER A 147 4.78 0.75 0.52
C SER A 147 5.58 -0.24 -0.33
N CYS A 148 5.74 -1.49 0.09
CA CYS A 148 6.39 -2.53 -0.73
C CYS A 148 5.64 -2.75 -2.06
N ALA A 149 4.31 -2.82 -2.03
CA ALA A 149 3.49 -2.93 -3.25
C ALA A 149 3.63 -1.69 -4.16
N GLN A 150 3.89 -0.52 -3.59
CA GLN A 150 4.21 0.69 -4.38
C GLN A 150 5.60 0.59 -5.03
N CYS A 151 6.60 0.08 -4.32
CA CYS A 151 7.93 -0.17 -4.88
C CYS A 151 7.90 -1.22 -6.00
N GLU A 152 7.14 -2.30 -5.84
CA GLU A 152 6.96 -3.33 -6.88
C GLU A 152 6.33 -2.77 -8.15
N ARG A 153 5.28 -1.96 -8.02
CA ARG A 153 4.70 -1.22 -9.17
C ARG A 153 5.71 -0.28 -9.83
N GLY A 154 6.56 0.37 -9.02
CA GLY A 154 7.66 1.17 -9.52
C GLY A 154 8.66 0.35 -10.35
N LEU A 155 9.02 -0.85 -9.89
CA LEU A 155 9.90 -1.76 -10.62
C LEU A 155 9.26 -2.22 -11.94
N ASP A 156 7.98 -2.53 -11.96
CA ASP A 156 7.29 -2.95 -13.18
C ASP A 156 7.16 -1.81 -14.20
N ASN A 157 6.91 -0.58 -13.75
CA ASN A 157 6.96 0.61 -14.61
C ASN A 157 8.36 0.82 -15.20
N LEU A 158 9.42 0.65 -14.40
CA LEU A 158 10.80 0.74 -14.88
C LEU A 158 11.13 -0.35 -15.91
N LYS A 159 10.66 -1.58 -15.68
CA LYS A 159 10.81 -2.67 -16.67
C LYS A 159 10.08 -2.34 -17.97
N ALA A 160 8.86 -1.82 -17.90
CA ALA A 160 8.10 -1.40 -19.09
C ALA A 160 8.84 -0.28 -19.85
N PHE A 161 9.38 0.71 -19.14
CA PHE A 161 10.19 1.76 -19.75
C PHE A 161 11.47 1.20 -20.40
N LEU A 162 12.14 0.23 -19.76
CA LEU A 162 13.29 -0.43 -20.36
C LEU A 162 12.91 -1.22 -21.63
N GLU A 163 11.75 -1.88 -21.66
CA GLU A 163 11.23 -2.50 -22.89
C GLU A 163 10.93 -1.46 -23.98
N GLU A 164 10.34 -0.31 -23.64
CA GLU A 164 10.15 0.79 -24.60
C GLU A 164 11.48 1.31 -25.15
N LEU A 165 12.50 1.46 -24.29
CA LEU A 165 13.84 1.87 -24.70
C LEU A 165 14.51 0.86 -25.63
N LYS A 166 14.21 -0.45 -25.54
CA LYS A 166 14.69 -1.45 -26.51
C LYS A 166 14.14 -1.24 -27.92
N HIS A 167 13.05 -0.49 -28.10
CA HIS A 167 12.51 -0.14 -29.41
C HIS A 167 13.09 1.17 -29.99
N VAL A 168 13.74 2.00 -29.16
CA VAL A 168 14.48 3.19 -29.60
C VAL A 168 15.63 2.89 -30.58
N PRO A 169 16.46 1.83 -30.42
CA PRO A 169 17.49 1.51 -31.42
C PRO A 169 16.90 1.11 -32.78
N LYS A 170 15.65 0.61 -32.85
CA LYS A 170 14.96 0.40 -34.13
C LYS A 170 14.56 1.72 -34.79
N LYS A 171 14.14 2.71 -33.98
CA LYS A 171 13.89 4.09 -34.47
C LYS A 171 15.20 4.75 -34.91
N SER A 172 16.31 4.56 -34.20
CA SER A 172 17.62 5.06 -34.65
C SER A 172 18.08 4.37 -35.93
N ALA A 173 17.87 3.06 -36.06
CA ALA A 173 18.19 2.30 -37.27
C ALA A 173 17.34 2.73 -38.49
N PHE A 174 16.06 3.06 -38.26
CA PHE A 174 15.20 3.68 -39.28
C PHE A 174 15.71 5.06 -39.69
N CYS A 175 16.08 5.91 -38.72
CA CYS A 175 16.65 7.21 -39.02
C CYS A 175 17.97 7.10 -39.78
N THR A 176 18.85 6.15 -39.44
CA THR A 176 20.10 5.96 -40.18
C THR A 176 19.87 5.47 -41.61
N THR A 177 19.00 4.47 -41.81
CA THR A 177 18.66 3.99 -43.17
C THR A 177 17.98 5.06 -44.01
N PHE A 178 17.06 5.84 -43.42
CA PHE A 178 16.44 6.98 -44.09
C PHE A 178 17.47 8.06 -44.46
N LEU A 179 18.37 8.41 -43.54
CA LEU A 179 19.42 9.39 -43.80
C LEU A 179 20.39 8.92 -44.87
N GLU A 180 20.73 7.63 -44.94
CA GLU A 180 21.53 7.07 -46.02
C GLU A 180 20.81 7.12 -47.37
N LEU A 181 19.51 6.83 -47.39
CA LEU A 181 18.69 6.92 -48.61
C LEU A 181 18.64 8.37 -49.14
N VAL A 182 18.40 9.32 -48.24
CA VAL A 182 18.42 10.76 -48.57
C VAL A 182 19.81 11.19 -49.04
N ARG A 183 20.87 10.73 -48.37
CA ARG A 183 22.26 11.01 -48.77
C ARG A 183 22.54 10.52 -50.19
N LYS A 184 22.12 9.29 -50.51
CA LYS A 184 22.29 8.69 -51.84
C LYS A 184 21.52 9.46 -52.92
N ALA A 185 20.26 9.81 -52.65
CA ALA A 185 19.43 10.58 -53.58
C ALA A 185 20.02 11.98 -53.83
N LEU A 186 20.54 12.64 -52.79
CA LEU A 186 21.20 13.94 -52.93
C LEU A 186 22.46 13.85 -53.80
N ILE A 187 23.29 12.80 -53.60
CA ILE A 187 24.47 12.61 -54.43
C ILE A 187 24.06 12.39 -55.90
N GLU A 188 23.13 11.47 -56.17
CA GLU A 188 22.68 11.14 -57.53
C GLU A 188 22.10 12.35 -58.28
N HIS A 189 21.30 13.19 -57.60
CA HIS A 189 20.66 14.34 -58.24
C HIS A 189 21.55 15.57 -58.40
N PHE A 190 22.62 15.69 -57.61
CA PHE A 190 23.49 16.87 -57.63
C PHE A 190 24.94 16.59 -58.07
N GLU A 191 25.33 15.34 -58.32
CA GLU A 191 26.69 14.96 -58.78
C GLU A 191 27.12 15.70 -60.06
N GLY A 192 26.17 16.04 -60.94
CA GLY A 192 26.42 16.82 -62.15
C GLY A 192 26.48 18.34 -61.95
N LEU A 193 26.36 18.85 -60.72
CA LEU A 193 26.29 20.29 -60.43
C LEU A 193 27.35 20.69 -59.38
N PRO A 194 28.63 20.87 -59.78
CA PRO A 194 29.64 21.37 -58.88
C PRO A 194 29.36 22.84 -58.49
N LEU A 195 29.70 23.22 -57.27
CA LEU A 195 29.62 24.62 -56.84
C LEU A 195 30.61 25.49 -57.65
N PRO A 196 30.38 26.80 -57.75
CA PRO A 196 31.31 27.74 -58.40
C PRO A 196 32.74 27.71 -57.85
N ASP A 197 32.92 27.21 -56.61
CA ASP A 197 34.21 27.01 -55.93
C ASP A 197 34.83 25.61 -56.20
N GLY A 198 34.22 24.82 -57.08
CA GLY A 198 34.65 23.46 -57.43
C GLY A 198 34.23 22.37 -56.45
N PHE A 199 33.49 22.70 -55.39
CA PHE A 199 33.06 21.72 -54.37
C PHE A 199 31.88 20.87 -54.85
N ASN A 200 32.01 19.55 -54.69
CA ASN A 200 31.06 18.54 -55.16
C ASN A 200 30.27 17.90 -54.01
N VAL A 201 29.06 17.42 -54.32
CA VAL A 201 28.12 16.86 -53.34
C VAL A 201 28.61 15.58 -52.70
N SER A 202 29.46 14.83 -53.42
CA SER A 202 29.99 13.53 -52.99
C SER A 202 30.82 13.58 -51.70
N GLU A 203 31.50 14.71 -51.44
CA GLU A 203 32.35 14.88 -50.25
C GLU A 203 31.51 15.03 -48.98
N SER A 204 30.55 15.95 -48.98
CA SER A 204 29.66 16.20 -47.86
C SER A 204 28.34 16.81 -48.34
N PRO A 205 27.27 16.01 -48.48
CA PRO A 205 25.99 16.49 -49.02
C PRO A 205 25.35 17.62 -48.20
N LEU A 206 25.50 17.59 -46.88
CA LEU A 206 24.97 18.63 -45.97
C LEU A 206 25.73 19.96 -46.12
N GLU A 207 27.04 19.88 -46.23
CA GLU A 207 27.90 21.05 -46.37
C GLU A 207 27.77 21.67 -47.77
N TYR A 208 27.63 20.83 -48.79
CA TYR A 208 27.27 21.26 -50.15
C TYR A 208 25.95 22.04 -50.14
N LEU A 209 24.89 21.51 -49.53
CA LEU A 209 23.59 22.19 -49.49
C LEU A 209 23.67 23.53 -48.74
N THR A 210 24.38 23.59 -47.62
CA THR A 210 24.54 24.83 -46.84
C THR A 210 25.26 25.90 -47.66
N ARG A 211 26.33 25.52 -48.36
CA ARG A 211 27.08 26.44 -49.23
C ARG A 211 26.27 26.84 -50.47
N ALA A 212 25.56 25.91 -51.10
CA ALA A 212 24.69 26.17 -52.23
C ALA A 212 23.57 27.15 -51.88
N HIS A 213 22.91 26.95 -50.73
CA HIS A 213 21.90 27.88 -50.21
C HIS A 213 22.48 29.29 -49.96
N GLY A 214 23.70 29.39 -49.43
CA GLY A 214 24.37 30.68 -49.25
C GLY A 214 24.69 31.40 -50.56
N ILE A 215 24.89 30.68 -51.68
CA ILE A 215 25.10 31.28 -53.01
C ILE A 215 23.77 31.76 -53.60
N VAL A 216 22.71 30.96 -53.48
CA VAL A 216 21.36 31.31 -53.92
C VAL A 216 20.85 32.56 -53.18
N GLU A 217 21.08 32.65 -51.88
CA GLU A 217 20.67 33.79 -51.04
C GLU A 217 21.42 35.07 -51.42
N LYS A 218 22.69 34.98 -51.81
CA LYS A 218 23.48 36.11 -52.30
C LYS A 218 23.06 36.60 -53.70
N SER A 219 22.35 35.76 -54.48
CA SER A 219 21.72 36.11 -55.77
C SER A 219 22.62 36.93 -56.72
N ASN A 220 23.87 36.48 -56.88
CA ASN A 220 24.84 37.14 -57.75
C ASN A 220 24.54 36.82 -59.24
N PRO A 221 24.48 37.82 -60.15
CA PRO A 221 24.20 37.58 -61.57
C PRO A 221 25.20 36.64 -62.27
N LYS A 222 26.43 36.51 -61.75
CA LYS A 222 27.44 35.57 -62.28
C LYS A 222 27.07 34.10 -62.08
N ASP A 223 26.25 33.82 -61.06
CA ASP A 223 25.86 32.46 -60.66
C ASP A 223 24.42 32.13 -61.11
N ALA A 224 23.80 32.98 -61.94
CA ALA A 224 22.39 32.87 -62.31
C ALA A 224 22.01 31.52 -62.97
N ALA A 225 22.90 30.95 -63.79
CA ALA A 225 22.70 29.64 -64.41
C ALA A 225 22.73 28.50 -63.38
N PHE A 226 23.63 28.58 -62.39
CA PHE A 226 23.69 27.63 -61.28
C PHE A 226 22.44 27.75 -60.40
N ILE A 227 22.04 28.97 -60.03
CA ILE A 227 20.87 29.23 -59.18
C ILE A 227 19.58 28.69 -59.84
N SER A 228 19.40 28.90 -61.15
CA SER A 228 18.24 28.38 -61.89
C SER A 228 18.22 26.84 -61.89
N THR A 229 19.36 26.21 -62.16
CA THR A 229 19.49 24.75 -62.21
C THR A 229 19.31 24.12 -60.82
N TYR A 230 19.90 24.72 -59.79
CA TYR A 230 19.76 24.31 -58.39
C TYR A 230 18.29 24.36 -57.92
N ASN A 231 17.59 25.46 -58.20
CA ASN A 231 16.18 25.61 -57.83
C ASN A 231 15.31 24.58 -58.56
N ALA A 232 15.53 24.35 -59.86
CA ALA A 232 14.82 23.33 -60.62
C ALA A 232 15.05 21.91 -60.07
N THR A 233 16.27 21.57 -59.65
CA THR A 233 16.56 20.29 -59.00
C THR A 233 15.92 20.16 -57.62
N MET A 234 15.89 21.24 -56.84
CA MET A 234 15.24 21.26 -55.51
C MET A 234 13.72 21.11 -55.63
N ASP A 235 13.10 21.71 -56.64
CA ASP A 235 11.65 21.56 -56.87
C ASP A 235 11.29 20.14 -57.31
N ARG A 236 12.09 19.51 -58.18
CA ARG A 236 11.93 18.07 -58.50
C ARG A 236 12.02 17.18 -57.27
N LEU A 237 12.90 17.51 -56.33
CA LEU A 237 13.08 16.75 -55.09
C LEU A 237 11.89 16.93 -54.13
N LYS A 238 11.27 18.12 -54.10
CA LYS A 238 10.03 18.39 -53.37
C LYS A 238 8.85 17.61 -53.96
N ASP A 239 8.74 17.57 -55.29
CA ASP A 239 7.69 16.81 -55.98
C ASP A 239 7.81 15.31 -55.72
N ALA A 240 9.03 14.77 -55.74
CA ALA A 240 9.30 13.37 -55.39
C ALA A 240 8.91 13.05 -53.93
N LYS A 241 9.15 13.97 -52.99
CA LYS A 241 8.70 13.85 -51.60
C LYS A 241 7.17 13.85 -51.49
N GLN A 242 6.48 14.70 -52.27
CA GLN A 242 5.02 14.76 -52.32
C GLN A 242 4.44 13.43 -52.84
N TYR A 243 5.05 12.85 -53.87
CA TYR A 243 4.66 11.57 -54.47
C TYR A 243 4.82 10.39 -53.50
N VAL A 244 5.97 10.29 -52.82
CA VAL A 244 6.20 9.23 -51.82
C VAL A 244 5.23 9.35 -50.65
N ARG A 245 4.91 10.58 -50.21
CA ARG A 245 3.93 10.82 -49.15
C ARG A 245 2.53 10.34 -49.52
N SER A 246 2.11 10.52 -50.77
CA SER A 246 0.80 10.07 -51.27
C SER A 246 0.64 8.54 -51.38
N ILE A 247 1.74 7.80 -51.34
CA ILE A 247 1.75 6.32 -51.40
C ILE A 247 1.77 5.70 -50.00
N VAL A 248 2.34 6.39 -49.01
CA VAL A 248 2.54 5.87 -47.64
C VAL A 248 1.38 6.22 -46.70
N GLU A 249 0.62 7.28 -46.97
CA GLU A 249 -0.61 7.61 -46.25
C GLU A 249 -1.82 7.58 -47.21
N PRO A 250 -2.56 6.45 -47.31
CA PRO A 250 -3.91 6.44 -47.87
C PRO A 250 -4.95 7.05 -46.92
#